data_AF-A0A2W6FVC2-F1
#
_entry.id   AF-A0A2W6FVC2-F1
#
_cell.length_a   1.000
_cell.length_b   1.000
_cell.length_c   1.000
_cell.angle_alpha   90.00
_cell.angle_beta   90.00
_cell.angle_gamma   90.00
#
_symmetry.space_group_name_H-M   'P 1'
#
loop_
_entity.id
_entity.type
_entity.pdbx_description
1 polymer ?
#
loop_
_entity_poly.entity_id
_entity_poly.type
_entity_poly.pdbx_seq_one_letter_code
_entity_poly.pdbx_strand_id
1 'polypeptide(L)'
;ARLLAAAARLLADKVVEGAQADVQRCRDYAESSPAIATSLNRYLGYEEAASVAKQALHQQRSIADVVRARGHVDDGTITAEQLNNALDVLGMAIAPRSGDEPQ
;
A
#
# COMPACT_ATOMS: atom_id res chain seq x y z
N ALA A 1 16.63 8.43 36.45
CA ALA A 1 16.94 8.38 35.01
C ALA A 1 18.03 7.36 34.60
N ARG A 2 18.89 6.85 35.49
CA ARG A 2 20.02 5.94 35.14
C ARG A 2 19.61 4.64 34.43
N LEU A 3 18.55 3.99 34.89
CA LEU A 3 18.08 2.72 34.31
C LEU A 3 17.56 2.88 32.89
N LEU A 4 16.75 3.92 32.64
CA LEU A 4 16.23 4.20 31.30
C LEU A 4 17.35 4.50 30.30
N ALA A 5 18.35 5.29 30.72
CA ALA A 5 19.50 5.60 29.87
C ALA A 5 20.35 4.37 29.55
N ALA A 6 20.54 3.47 30.51
CA ALA A 6 21.26 2.22 30.29
C ALA A 6 20.47 1.26 29.38
N ALA A 7 19.16 1.13 29.61
CA ALA A 7 18.28 0.29 28.80
C ALA A 7 18.17 0.78 27.35
N ALA A 8 18.06 2.10 27.14
CA ALA A 8 17.98 2.69 25.80
C ALA A 8 19.25 2.42 24.96
N ARG A 9 20.43 2.55 25.57
CA ARG A 9 21.70 2.21 24.89
C ARG A 9 21.78 0.72 24.54
N LEU A 10 21.42 -0.15 25.49
CA LEU A 10 21.39 -1.59 25.23
C LEU A 10 20.40 -1.96 24.12
N LEU A 11 19.22 -1.33 24.07
CA LEU A 11 18.25 -1.57 22.99
C LEU A 11 18.80 -1.14 21.63
N ALA A 12 19.44 0.04 21.55
CA ALA A 12 20.04 0.54 20.33
C ALA A 12 21.10 -0.43 19.79
N ASP A 13 22.08 -0.78 20.63
CA ASP A 13 23.25 -1.55 20.22
C ASP A 13 22.96 -3.05 20.04
N LYS A 14 22.03 -3.61 20.84
CA LYS A 14 21.79 -5.08 20.85
C LYS A 14 20.59 -5.52 20.04
N VAL A 15 19.70 -4.61 19.65
CA VAL A 15 18.47 -4.95 18.94
C VAL A 15 18.32 -4.13 17.67
N VAL A 16 18.37 -2.80 17.76
CA VAL A 16 18.06 -1.93 16.62
C VAL A 16 19.17 -1.97 15.56
N GLU A 17 20.44 -1.93 15.94
CA GLU A 17 21.58 -1.92 15.00
C GLU A 17 21.59 -3.15 14.07
N GLY A 18 21.19 -4.32 14.58
CA GLY A 18 21.14 -5.57 13.83
C GLY A 18 19.79 -5.88 13.18
N ALA A 19 18.78 -5.02 13.35
CA ALA A 19 17.44 -5.30 12.85
C ALA A 19 17.41 -5.26 11.31
N GLN A 20 16.92 -6.34 10.69
CA GLN A 20 16.74 -6.43 9.24
C GLN A 20 15.26 -6.57 8.91
N ALA A 21 14.80 -5.81 7.91
CA ALA A 21 13.45 -5.94 7.38
C ALA A 21 13.38 -7.12 6.40
N ASP A 22 12.36 -7.94 6.55
CA ASP A 22 11.93 -8.86 5.50
C ASP A 22 11.15 -8.08 4.45
N VAL A 23 11.89 -7.52 3.48
CA VAL A 23 11.35 -6.60 2.48
C VAL A 23 10.25 -7.25 1.65
N GLN A 24 10.42 -8.52 1.28
CA GLN A 24 9.42 -9.22 0.46
C GLN A 24 8.13 -9.39 1.23
N ARG A 25 8.21 -9.86 2.49
CA ARG A 25 7.00 -10.05 3.30
C ARG A 25 6.30 -8.73 3.63
N CYS A 26 7.06 -7.65 3.85
CA CYS A 26 6.50 -6.31 4.01
C CYS A 26 5.76 -5.85 2.75
N ARG A 27 6.32 -6.09 1.56
CA ARG A 27 5.68 -5.77 0.28
C ARG A 27 4.39 -6.56 0.08
N ASP A 28 4.42 -7.88 0.31
CA ASP A 28 3.25 -8.74 0.15
C ASP A 28 2.09 -8.29 1.06
N TYR A 29 2.39 -7.89 2.30
CA TYR A 29 1.37 -7.34 3.20
C TYR A 29 0.83 -5.98 2.76
N ALA A 30 1.68 -5.11 2.22
CA ALA A 30 1.24 -3.82 1.71
C ALA A 30 0.31 -3.99 0.50
N GLU A 31 0.70 -4.84 -0.45
CA GLU A 31 -0.04 -5.08 -1.70
C GLU A 31 -1.32 -5.90 -1.51
N SER A 32 -1.40 -6.73 -0.45
CA SER A 32 -2.61 -7.49 -0.11
C SER A 32 -3.58 -6.74 0.81
N SER A 33 -3.20 -5.57 1.33
CA SER A 33 -4.03 -4.81 2.26
C SER A 33 -5.29 -4.28 1.56
N PRO A 34 -6.50 -4.58 2.06
CA PRO A 34 -7.74 -4.00 1.51
C PRO A 34 -7.79 -2.48 1.55
N ALA A 35 -7.00 -1.84 2.43
CA ALA A 35 -6.97 -0.40 2.60
C ALA A 35 -6.49 0.34 1.34
N ILE A 36 -5.69 -0.31 0.49
CA ILE A 36 -5.18 0.29 -0.76
C ILE A 36 -6.30 0.60 -1.75
N ALA A 37 -7.47 -0.06 -1.64
CA ALA A 37 -8.64 0.22 -2.47
C ALA A 37 -9.15 1.67 -2.31
N THR A 38 -8.84 2.34 -1.20
CA THR A 38 -9.22 3.75 -0.98
C THR A 38 -8.64 4.68 -2.05
N SER A 39 -7.44 4.35 -2.57
CA SER A 39 -6.81 5.11 -3.66
C SER A 39 -7.60 5.05 -4.97
N LEU A 40 -8.38 3.98 -5.16
CA LEU A 40 -9.20 3.75 -6.35
C LEU A 40 -10.51 4.54 -6.34
N ASN A 41 -10.91 5.10 -5.19
CA ASN A 41 -12.15 5.87 -5.05
C ASN A 41 -12.24 7.04 -6.04
N ARG A 42 -11.10 7.66 -6.39
CA ARG A 42 -11.03 8.79 -7.34
C ARG A 42 -11.31 8.39 -8.79
N TYR A 43 -11.22 7.10 -9.12
CA TYR A 43 -11.41 6.56 -10.47
C TYR A 43 -12.73 5.79 -10.59
N LEU A 44 -12.99 4.88 -9.65
CA LEU A 44 -14.14 3.98 -9.69
C LEU A 44 -15.34 4.45 -8.86
N GLY A 45 -15.14 5.43 -7.98
CA GLY A 45 -16.12 5.77 -6.94
C GLY A 45 -16.03 4.84 -5.73
N TYR A 46 -16.55 5.31 -4.60
CA TYR A 46 -16.43 4.63 -3.31
C TYR A 46 -17.13 3.26 -3.28
N GLU A 47 -18.35 3.17 -3.82
CA GLU A 47 -19.14 1.93 -3.80
C GLU A 47 -18.45 0.80 -4.59
N GLU A 48 -17.96 1.11 -5.80
CA GLU A 48 -17.27 0.13 -6.63
C GLU A 48 -15.92 -0.26 -6.05
N ALA A 49 -15.12 0.69 -5.57
CA ALA A 49 -13.84 0.39 -4.91
C ALA A 49 -14.03 -0.50 -3.66
N ALA A 50 -15.07 -0.23 -2.85
CA ALA A 50 -15.40 -1.07 -1.71
C ALA A 50 -15.87 -2.48 -2.12
N SER A 51 -16.63 -2.58 -3.23
CA SER A 51 -17.08 -3.86 -3.80
C SER A 51 -15.90 -4.69 -4.33
N VAL A 52 -14.96 -4.05 -5.03
CA VAL A 52 -13.70 -4.66 -5.49
C VAL A 52 -12.87 -5.17 -4.31
N ALA A 53 -12.70 -4.36 -3.26
CA ALA A 53 -11.94 -4.75 -2.07
C ALA A 53 -12.54 -5.99 -1.37
N LYS A 54 -13.87 -6.03 -1.22
CA LYS A 54 -14.58 -7.19 -0.65
C LYS A 54 -14.40 -8.43 -1.50
N GLN A 55 -14.47 -8.30 -2.82
CA GLN A 55 -14.29 -9.42 -3.73
C GLN A 55 -12.85 -9.95 -3.71
N ALA A 56 -11.86 -9.07 -3.73
CA ALA A 56 -10.44 -9.42 -3.64
C ALA A 56 -10.15 -10.23 -2.36
N LEU A 57 -10.69 -9.78 -1.22
CA LEU A 57 -10.57 -10.49 0.06
C LEU A 57 -11.25 -11.86 0.03
N HIS A 58 -12.48 -11.95 -0.48
CA HIS A 58 -13.23 -13.21 -0.55
C HIS A 58 -12.57 -14.24 -1.48
N GLN A 59 -11.98 -13.78 -2.59
CA GLN A 59 -11.39 -14.64 -3.61
C GLN A 59 -9.88 -14.87 -3.41
N GLN A 60 -9.26 -14.22 -2.41
CA GLN A 60 -7.81 -14.22 -2.20
C GLN A 60 -7.03 -13.82 -3.46
N ARG A 61 -7.52 -12.80 -4.16
CA ARG A 61 -6.92 -12.25 -5.39
C ARG A 61 -6.40 -10.85 -5.14
N SER A 62 -5.45 -10.40 -5.97
CA SER A 62 -4.99 -9.01 -5.91
C SER A 62 -6.11 -8.05 -6.33
N ILE A 63 -6.11 -6.84 -5.76
CA ILE A 63 -7.07 -5.80 -6.15
C ILE A 63 -6.92 -5.45 -7.64
N ALA A 64 -5.69 -5.41 -8.17
CA ALA A 64 -5.42 -5.17 -9.58
C ALA A 64 -6.10 -6.22 -10.48
N ASP A 65 -6.04 -7.50 -10.11
CA ASP A 65 -6.67 -8.58 -10.87
C ASP A 65 -8.20 -8.48 -10.85
N VAL A 66 -8.78 -8.08 -9.72
CA VAL A 66 -10.23 -7.90 -9.61
C VAL A 66 -10.70 -6.70 -10.43
N VAL A 67 -9.96 -5.58 -10.41
CA VAL A 67 -10.29 -4.41 -11.24
C VAL A 67 -10.23 -4.75 -12.74
N ARG A 68 -9.19 -5.48 -13.17
CA ARG A 68 -9.07 -5.96 -14.55
C ARG A 68 -10.18 -6.94 -14.91
N ALA A 69 -10.49 -7.91 -14.03
CA ALA A 69 -11.52 -8.91 -14.28
C ALA A 69 -12.95 -8.32 -14.34
N ARG A 70 -13.18 -7.16 -13.72
CA ARG A 70 -14.45 -6.43 -13.81
C ARG A 70 -14.58 -5.58 -15.08
N GLY A 71 -13.55 -5.51 -15.92
CA GLY A 71 -13.58 -4.77 -17.18
C GLY A 71 -13.32 -3.26 -17.04
N HIS A 72 -12.98 -2.75 -15.85
CA HIS A 72 -12.76 -1.30 -15.67
C HIS A 72 -11.60 -0.74 -16.50
N VAL A 73 -10.63 -1.58 -16.84
CA VAL A 73 -9.52 -1.22 -17.75
C VAL A 73 -9.97 -1.25 -19.21
N ASP A 74 -10.81 -2.22 -19.58
CA ASP A 74 -11.31 -2.39 -20.94
C ASP A 74 -12.37 -1.35 -21.31
N ASP A 75 -13.21 -0.96 -20.33
CA ASP A 75 -14.23 0.09 -20.44
C ASP A 75 -13.63 1.51 -20.43
N GLY A 76 -12.30 1.64 -20.25
CA GLY A 76 -11.60 2.92 -20.22
C GLY A 76 -11.83 3.76 -18.96
N THR A 77 -12.43 3.19 -17.91
CA THR A 77 -12.65 3.89 -16.62
C THR A 77 -11.33 4.20 -15.92
N ILE A 78 -10.34 3.30 -16.05
CA ILE A 78 -8.99 3.50 -15.55
C ILE A 78 -7.98 2.87 -16.51
N THR A 79 -6.90 3.57 -16.85
CA THR A 79 -5.84 2.97 -17.69
C THR A 79 -4.99 2.00 -16.87
N ALA A 80 -4.28 1.08 -17.55
CA ALA A 80 -3.35 0.18 -16.88
C ALA A 80 -2.25 0.94 -16.10
N GLU A 81 -1.77 2.06 -16.65
CA GLU A 81 -0.82 2.95 -15.97
C GLU A 81 -1.44 3.63 -14.75
N GLN A 82 -2.65 4.17 -14.88
CA GLN A 82 -3.36 4.78 -13.76
C GLN A 82 -3.64 3.78 -12.64
N LEU A 83 -3.99 2.54 -12.98
CA LEU A 83 -4.19 1.47 -12.00
C LEU A 83 -2.88 1.13 -11.27
N ASN A 84 -1.77 0.99 -11.99
CA ASN A 84 -0.48 0.72 -11.38
C ASN A 84 -0.03 1.87 -10.47
N ASN A 85 -0.19 3.12 -10.91
CA ASN A 85 0.14 4.30 -10.12
C ASN A 85 -0.77 4.44 -8.90
N ALA A 86 -2.06 4.17 -9.06
CA ALA A 86 -3.01 4.22 -7.95
C ALA A 86 -2.71 3.14 -6.91
N LEU A 87 -2.17 1.98 -7.31
CA LEU A 87 -1.81 0.88 -6.42
C LEU A 87 -0.32 0.89 -6.01
N ASP A 88 0.42 1.99 -6.22
CA ASP A 88 1.78 2.14 -5.74
C ASP A 88 1.82 2.32 -4.21
N VAL A 89 2.01 1.21 -3.51
CA VAL A 89 2.05 1.14 -2.05
C VAL A 89 3.21 1.94 -1.43
N LEU A 90 4.31 2.15 -2.16
CA LEU A 90 5.42 2.98 -1.67
C LEU A 90 5.08 4.46 -1.79
N GLY A 91 4.52 4.88 -2.93
CA GLY A 91 4.00 6.23 -3.13
C GLY A 91 2.94 6.62 -2.09
N MET A 92 2.11 5.68 -1.63
CA MET A 92 1.14 5.92 -0.55
C MET A 92 1.77 6.18 0.82
N ALA A 93 2.93 5.58 1.10
CA ALA A 93 3.56 5.60 2.43
C ALA A 93 4.53 6.77 2.64
N ILE A 94 4.96 7.40 1.55
CA ILE A 94 5.93 8.50 1.59
C ILE A 94 5.16 9.82 1.48
N ALA A 95 5.30 10.70 2.49
CA ALA A 95 4.80 12.07 2.39
C ALA A 95 5.47 12.76 1.19
N PRO A 96 4.74 13.57 0.39
CA PRO A 96 5.32 14.27 -0.74
C PRO A 96 6.54 15.05 -0.25
N ARG A 97 7.70 14.80 -0.86
CA ARG A 97 8.91 15.56 -0.53
C ARG A 97 8.57 17.00 -0.86
N SER A 98 8.81 17.91 0.09
CA SER A 98 8.68 19.35 -0.14
C SER A 98 9.54 19.75 -1.34
N GLY A 99 8.94 19.82 -2.53
CA GLY A 99 9.63 20.01 -3.81
C GLY A 99 8.92 19.37 -5.01
N ASP A 100 8.11 18.32 -4.82
CA ASP A 100 7.35 17.68 -5.89
C ASP A 100 5.89 18.21 -5.91
N GLU A 101 5.70 19.40 -6.48
CA GLU A 101 4.35 19.82 -6.91
C GLU A 101 3.91 18.99 -8.12
N PRO A 102 2.69 18.43 -8.14
CA PRO A 102 2.16 17.80 -9.33
C PRO A 102 1.85 18.88 -10.38
N GLN A 103 2.43 18.73 -11.58
CA GLN A 103 2.00 19.44 -12.79
C GLN A 103 0.60 18.98 -13.23
#